data_AF-A0A942VC25-F1
#
_entry.id   AF-A0A942VC25-F1
#
_cell.length_a   1.000
_cell.length_b   1.000
_cell.length_c   1.000
_cell.angle_alpha   90.00
_cell.angle_beta   90.00
_cell.angle_gamma   90.00
#
_symmetry.space_group_name_H-M   'P 1'
#
loop_
_entity.id
_entity.type
_entity.pdbx_description
1 polymer ?
#
loop_
_entity_poly.entity_id
_entity_poly.type
_entity_poly.pdbx_seq_one_letter_code
_entity_poly.pdbx_strand_id
1 'polypeptide(L)'
;MTEKNSEYWSEEVTRNEDYHTPPGTFTKKAGEIVKILLREAGYNALKALHRIIFYINRAGSKLPNVDQVEKAKTDLEQIEKEQKNNQ
;
A
#
# COMPACT_ATOMS: atom_id res chain seq x y z
N MET A 1 -1.79 -30.82 11.22
CA MET A 1 -2.57 -30.15 10.16
C MET A 1 -2.92 -28.78 10.71
N THR A 2 -2.66 -27.61 10.11
CA THR A 2 -2.05 -27.19 8.84
C THR A 2 -2.04 -25.66 8.96
N GLU A 3 -0.91 -24.99 9.22
CA GLU A 3 -0.85 -23.52 9.11
C GLU A 3 0.49 -23.10 8.49
N LYS A 4 0.69 -23.53 7.26
CA LYS A 4 1.74 -23.06 6.37
C LYS A 4 1.23 -21.82 5.61
N ASN A 5 0.82 -20.77 6.33
CA ASN A 5 0.15 -19.60 5.72
C ASN A 5 0.55 -18.24 6.33
N SER A 6 1.71 -18.13 6.98
CA SER A 6 2.24 -16.85 7.51
C SER A 6 3.59 -16.43 6.93
N GLU A 7 4.23 -17.26 6.11
CA GLU A 7 5.58 -16.98 5.57
C GLU A 7 5.57 -15.88 4.50
N TYR A 8 4.54 -15.81 3.66
CA TYR A 8 4.47 -14.81 2.57
C TYR A 8 4.35 -13.37 3.09
N TRP A 9 3.75 -13.20 4.28
CA TRP A 9 3.66 -11.89 4.93
C TRP A 9 4.95 -11.52 5.67
N SER A 10 5.66 -12.49 6.24
CA SER A 10 6.77 -12.19 7.14
C SER A 10 8.05 -11.84 6.40
N GLU A 11 8.38 -12.55 5.30
CA GLU A 11 9.64 -12.33 4.59
C GLU A 11 9.63 -11.10 3.67
N GLU A 12 8.51 -10.76 3.03
CA GLU A 12 8.41 -9.51 2.26
C GLU A 12 8.33 -8.30 3.19
N VAL A 13 7.68 -8.40 4.36
CA VAL A 13 7.61 -7.29 5.33
C VAL A 13 8.97 -7.05 5.99
N THR A 14 9.72 -8.08 6.38
CA THR A 14 11.07 -7.90 6.95
C THR A 14 12.11 -7.44 5.94
N ARG A 15 12.03 -7.84 4.66
CA ARG A 15 12.92 -7.29 3.61
C ARG A 15 12.53 -5.89 3.15
N ASN A 16 11.26 -5.48 3.32
CA ASN A 16 10.76 -4.13 3.04
C ASN A 16 10.71 -3.24 4.31
N GLU A 17 11.20 -3.67 5.47
CA GLU A 17 11.28 -2.79 6.64
C GLU A 17 12.27 -1.64 6.44
N ASP A 18 13.28 -1.82 5.58
CA ASP A 18 14.15 -0.75 5.08
C ASP A 18 13.45 0.15 4.03
N TYR A 19 12.32 -0.30 3.47
CA TYR A 19 11.60 0.43 2.44
C TYR A 19 10.69 1.49 3.06
N HIS A 20 11.22 2.70 3.12
CA HIS A 20 10.47 3.89 3.51
C HIS A 20 9.92 4.61 2.28
N THR A 21 8.60 4.80 2.26
CA THR A 21 8.01 5.79 1.34
C THR A 21 8.63 7.17 1.62
N PRO A 22 8.77 8.02 0.58
CA PRO A 22 9.34 9.35 0.77
C PRO A 22 8.65 10.10 1.92
N PRO A 23 9.39 10.84 2.75
CA PRO A 23 8.81 11.55 3.88
C PRO A 23 7.70 12.51 3.40
N GLY A 24 6.58 12.53 4.10
CA GLY A 24 5.41 13.33 3.71
C GLY A 24 4.61 12.75 2.54
N THR A 25 4.81 11.48 2.15
CA THR A 25 3.93 10.85 1.14
C THR A 25 2.47 10.91 1.56
N PHE A 26 2.16 10.50 2.80
CA PHE A 26 0.78 10.45 3.32
C PHE A 26 0.19 11.82 3.70
N THR A 27 0.96 12.91 3.59
CA THR A 27 0.42 14.27 3.75
C THR A 27 -0.03 14.89 2.42
N LYS A 28 0.21 14.20 1.30
CA LYS A 28 -0.21 14.64 -0.04
C LYS A 28 -1.67 14.30 -0.32
N LYS A 29 -2.19 14.79 -1.46
CA LYS A 29 -3.52 14.43 -1.96
C LYS A 29 -3.55 12.98 -2.44
N ALA A 30 -4.74 12.36 -2.43
CA ALA A 30 -4.94 10.96 -2.77
C ALA A 30 -4.27 10.56 -4.09
N GLY A 31 -4.48 11.30 -5.18
CA GLY A 31 -3.89 10.98 -6.48
C GLY A 31 -2.35 11.01 -6.50
N GLU A 32 -1.71 11.84 -5.67
CA GLU A 32 -0.24 11.85 -5.56
C GLU A 32 0.26 10.67 -4.71
N ILE A 33 -0.48 10.30 -3.65
CA ILE A 33 -0.21 9.10 -2.85
C ILE A 33 -0.25 7.86 -3.76
N VAL A 34 -1.32 7.71 -4.55
CA VAL A 34 -1.49 6.59 -5.50
C VAL A 34 -0.32 6.52 -6.49
N LYS A 35 0.04 7.64 -7.12
CA LYS A 35 1.16 7.69 -8.08
C LYS A 35 2.49 7.28 -7.45
N ILE A 36 2.80 7.79 -6.26
CA ILE A 36 4.03 7.46 -5.53
C ILE A 36 4.04 5.97 -5.23
N LEU A 37 2.98 5.45 -4.61
CA LEU A 37 2.90 4.04 -4.23
C LEU A 37 2.98 3.10 -5.44
N LEU A 38 2.32 3.43 -6.55
CA LEU A 38 2.40 2.65 -7.79
C LEU A 38 3.81 2.69 -8.38
N ARG A 39 4.40 3.88 -8.56
CA ARG A 39 5.76 4.02 -9.10
C ARG A 39 6.74 3.17 -8.31
N GLU A 40 6.67 3.28 -6.99
CA GLU A 40 7.56 2.57 -6.09
C GLU A 40 7.29 1.06 -6.05
N ALA A 41 6.06 0.64 -6.34
CA ALA A 41 5.65 -0.76 -6.41
C ALA A 41 5.94 -1.38 -7.80
N GLY A 42 6.64 -0.67 -8.69
CA GLY A 42 6.87 -1.12 -10.07
C GLY A 42 5.59 -1.17 -10.90
N TYR A 43 4.66 -0.26 -10.65
CA TYR A 43 3.33 -0.16 -11.27
C TYR A 43 2.40 -1.36 -11.02
N ASN A 44 2.73 -2.19 -10.02
CA ASN A 44 1.86 -3.26 -9.56
C ASN A 44 0.87 -2.74 -8.50
N ALA A 45 -0.41 -2.73 -8.82
CA ALA A 45 -1.45 -2.18 -7.96
C ALA A 45 -1.63 -2.98 -6.66
N LEU A 46 -1.51 -4.32 -6.71
CA LEU A 46 -1.60 -5.18 -5.52
C LEU A 46 -0.49 -4.85 -4.51
N LYS A 47 0.75 -4.68 -4.98
CA LYS A 47 1.88 -4.29 -4.12
C LYS A 47 1.69 -2.88 -3.53
N ALA A 48 1.21 -1.93 -4.32
CA ALA A 48 0.91 -0.59 -3.84
C ALA A 48 -0.22 -0.59 -2.79
N LEU A 49 -1.26 -1.41 -2.99
CA LEU A 49 -2.36 -1.60 -2.06
C LEU A 49 -1.89 -2.23 -0.73
N HIS A 50 -1.05 -3.25 -0.79
CA HIS A 50 -0.46 -3.84 0.42
C HIS A 50 0.36 -2.81 1.21
N ARG A 51 1.13 -1.96 0.51
CA ARG A 51 1.90 -0.89 1.15
C ARG A 51 1.01 0.12 1.86
N ILE A 52 -0.03 0.64 1.21
CA ILE A 52 -0.90 1.63 1.86
C ILE A 52 -1.60 1.04 3.10
N ILE A 53 -2.06 -0.21 3.03
CA ILE A 53 -2.68 -0.90 4.17
C ILE A 53 -1.66 -1.08 5.31
N PHE A 54 -0.43 -1.48 5.00
CA PHE A 54 0.64 -1.59 5.99
C PHE A 54 0.88 -0.27 6.72
N TYR A 55 0.97 0.85 5.99
CA TYR A 55 1.17 2.16 6.59
C TYR A 55 -0.04 2.65 7.40
N ILE A 56 -1.27 2.38 6.95
CA ILE A 56 -2.49 2.67 7.72
C ILE A 56 -2.47 1.90 9.05
N ASN A 57 -2.18 0.59 9.01
CA ASN A 57 -2.12 -0.25 10.19
C ASN A 57 -1.00 0.16 11.15
N ARG A 58 0.16 0.55 10.63
CA ARG A 58 1.33 1.00 11.42
C ARG A 58 1.12 2.38 12.05
N ALA A 59 0.51 3.32 11.32
CA ALA A 59 0.26 4.67 11.82
C ALA A 59 -0.95 4.73 12.76
N GLY A 60 -1.97 3.89 12.51
CA GLY A 60 -3.22 3.87 13.27
C GLY A 60 -3.82 5.26 13.43
N SER A 61 -4.13 5.65 14.67
CA SER A 61 -4.71 6.96 14.99
C SER A 61 -3.79 8.16 14.74
N LYS A 62 -2.50 7.94 14.44
CA LYS A 62 -1.52 9.01 14.15
C LYS A 62 -1.38 9.31 12.66
N LEU A 63 -2.17 8.65 11.81
CA LEU A 63 -2.12 8.86 10.37
C LEU A 63 -2.59 10.30 10.04
N PRO A 64 -1.70 11.17 9.55
CA PRO A 64 -2.14 12.48 9.08
C PRO A 64 -2.99 12.30 7.83
N ASN A 65 -4.00 13.15 7.65
CA ASN A 65 -4.75 13.24 6.39
C ASN A 65 -5.49 11.94 6.01
N VAL A 66 -6.13 11.30 7.00
CA VAL A 66 -6.84 10.01 6.88
C VAL A 66 -7.75 9.97 5.65
N ASP A 67 -8.55 11.02 5.40
CA ASP A 67 -9.46 11.08 4.26
C ASP A 67 -8.76 10.88 2.90
N GLN A 68 -7.58 11.47 2.72
CA GLN A 68 -6.83 11.34 1.47
C GLN A 68 -6.13 9.98 1.35
N VAL A 69 -5.71 9.40 2.48
CA VAL A 69 -5.10 8.07 2.50
C VAL A 69 -6.15 6.99 2.25
N GLU A 70 -7.34 7.11 2.84
CA GLU A 70 -8.47 6.22 2.56
C GLU A 70 -8.91 6.33 1.10
N LYS A 71 -9.03 7.55 0.58
CA LYS A 71 -9.34 7.74 -0.84
C LYS A 71 -8.27 7.11 -1.75
N ALA A 72 -6.99 7.29 -1.43
CA ALA A 72 -5.90 6.65 -2.17
C ALA A 72 -5.97 5.12 -2.10
N LYS A 73 -6.40 4.55 -0.96
CA LYS A 73 -6.63 3.11 -0.82
C LYS A 73 -7.75 2.65 -1.76
N THR A 74 -8.88 3.35 -1.77
CA THR A 74 -10.00 3.03 -2.67
C THR A 74 -9.62 3.14 -4.14
N ASP A 75 -8.87 4.19 -4.52
CA ASP A 75 -8.36 4.35 -5.89
C ASP A 75 -7.43 3.18 -6.27
N LEU A 76 -6.54 2.74 -5.36
CA LEU A 76 -5.67 1.57 -5.58
C LEU A 76 -6.44 0.25 -5.68
N GLU A 77 -7.50 0.07 -4.88
CA GLU A 77 -8.39 -1.10 -4.97
C GLU A 77 -9.10 -1.17 -6.32
N GLN A 78 -9.51 -0.03 -6.87
CA GLN A 78 -10.11 0.02 -8.20
C GLN A 78 -9.07 -0.34 -9.28
N ILE A 79 -7.88 0.24 -9.22
CA ILE A 79 -6.80 -0.04 -10.19
C ILE A 79 -6.37 -1.52 -10.11
N GLU A 80 -6.31 -2.10 -8.91
CA GLU A 80 -6.01 -3.54 -8.74
C GLU A 80 -7.06 -4.42 -9.41
N LYS A 81 -8.35 -4.12 -9.20
CA LYS A 81 -9.44 -4.84 -9.87
C LYS A 81 -9.37 -4.72 -11.40
N GLU A 82 -9.08 -3.52 -11.91
CA GLU A 82 -8.92 -3.28 -13.35
C GLU A 82 -7.73 -4.05 -13.93
N GLN A 83 -6.58 -4.06 -13.24
CA GLN A 83 -5.41 -4.84 -13.65
C GLN A 83 -5.69 -6.34 -13.66
N LYS A 84 -6.42 -6.84 -12.65
CA LYS A 84 -6.79 -8.26 -12.53
C LYS A 84 -7.78 -8.71 -13.59
N ASN A 85 -8.69 -7.85 -14.03
CA ASN A 85 -9.66 -8.15 -15.08
C ASN A 85 -9.06 -8.09 -16.50
N ASN A 86 -7.91 -7.44 -16.66
CA ASN A 86 -7.20 -7.30 -17.94
C ASN A 86 -6.08 -8.35 -18.14
N GLN A 87 -6.04 -9.38 -17.28
CA GLN A 87 -5.02 -10.43 -17.27
C GLN A 87 -5.65 -11.81 -17.55
#